data_AF-A0AAD7GMC6-F1
#
_entry.id   AF-A0AAD7GMC6-F1
#
_cell.length_a   1.000
_cell.length_b   1.000
_cell.length_c   1.000
_cell.angle_alpha   90.00
_cell.angle_beta   90.00
_cell.angle_gamma   90.00
#
_symmetry.space_group_name_H-M   'P 1'
#
loop_
_entity.id
_entity.type
_entity.pdbx_description
1 polymer ?
#
loop_
_entity_poly.entity_id
_entity_poly.type
_entity_poly.pdbx_seq_one_letter_code
_entity_poly.pdbx_strand_id
1 'polypeptide(L)'
;MANREHPNGSGSVPQQGYLALGCLLLEYCSGPLQRIPDLNRKVLHAAYTLHAAGVLHGDLDSHHFVAMGRDLRIVDFSVAISHQCISGLARRAEGHRRHHVCGCQEPAVLESTYHIRC
;
A
#
# COMPACT_ATOMS: atom_id res chain seq x y z
N MET A 1 -65.89 18.34 32.76
CA MET A 1 -65.16 18.41 31.48
C MET A 1 -63.77 18.94 31.78
N ALA A 2 -62.78 18.06 31.92
CA ALA A 2 -61.40 18.45 32.19
C ALA A 2 -60.58 18.16 30.93
N ASN A 3 -60.08 19.22 30.30
CA ASN A 3 -59.24 19.14 29.11
C ASN A 3 -57.87 18.60 29.51
N ARG A 4 -57.52 17.43 28.96
CA ARG A 4 -56.15 16.91 28.96
C ARG A 4 -55.40 17.57 27.81
N GLU A 5 -54.46 18.45 28.13
CA GLU A 5 -53.49 18.94 27.16
C GLU A 5 -52.39 17.88 27.00
N HIS A 6 -52.27 17.33 25.79
CA HIS A 6 -51.14 16.50 25.38
C HIS A 6 -49.98 17.41 24.95
N PRO A 7 -48.77 17.28 25.53
CA PRO A 7 -47.60 17.90 24.93
C PRO A 7 -47.15 17.07 23.73
N ASN A 8 -47.44 17.56 22.53
CA ASN A 8 -46.75 17.17 21.29
C ASN A 8 -45.30 17.69 21.35
N GLY A 9 -44.47 17.00 22.10
CA GLY A 9 -43.02 17.17 22.07
C GLY A 9 -42.44 16.28 20.98
N SER A 10 -42.45 16.73 19.72
CA SER A 10 -41.60 16.16 18.67
C SER A 10 -40.15 16.56 18.94
N GLY A 11 -39.58 16.01 20.01
CA GLY A 11 -38.16 16.08 20.28
C GLY A 11 -37.44 15.20 19.28
N SER A 12 -36.95 15.80 18.20
CA SER A 12 -35.97 15.16 17.33
C SER A 12 -34.74 14.85 18.17
N VAL A 13 -34.55 13.58 18.51
CA VAL A 13 -33.30 13.08 19.10
C VAL A 13 -32.18 13.46 18.14
N PRO A 14 -31.15 14.23 18.57
CA PRO A 14 -30.02 14.51 17.72
C PRO A 14 -29.38 13.17 17.36
N GLN A 15 -29.27 12.87 16.07
CA GLN A 15 -28.50 11.73 15.58
C GLN A 15 -27.04 11.99 15.95
N GLN A 16 -26.64 11.52 17.13
CA GLN A 16 -25.27 11.53 17.59
C GLN A 16 -24.50 10.58 16.66
N GLY A 17 -23.84 11.14 15.65
CA GLY A 17 -22.99 10.37 14.75
C GLY A 17 -21.87 9.72 15.58
N TYR A 18 -21.91 8.39 15.69
CA TYR A 18 -20.80 7.65 16.25
C TYR A 18 -19.65 7.68 15.24
N LEU A 19 -18.52 8.26 15.62
CA LEU A 19 -17.28 8.14 14.87
C LEU A 19 -16.77 6.71 15.05
N ALA A 20 -16.94 5.88 14.01
CA ALA A 20 -16.33 4.56 13.99
C ALA A 20 -14.81 4.72 13.85
N LEU A 21 -14.07 4.24 14.85
CA LEU A 21 -12.61 4.21 14.82
C LEU A 21 -12.15 2.82 14.37
N GLY A 22 -11.20 2.80 13.42
CA GLY A 22 -10.50 1.59 13.00
C GLY A 22 -9.05 1.63 13.47
N CYS A 23 -8.60 0.59 14.16
CA CYS A 23 -7.20 0.43 14.56
C CYS A 23 -6.62 -0.81 13.88
N LEU A 24 -5.40 -0.67 13.34
CA LEU A 24 -4.65 -1.78 12.78
C LEU A 24 -3.43 -2.05 13.67
N LEU A 25 -3.39 -3.23 14.29
CA LEU A 25 -2.22 -3.68 15.05
C LEU A 25 -1.26 -4.39 14.08
N LEU A 26 -0.03 -3.89 14.00
CA LEU A 26 1.02 -4.39 13.13
C LEU A 26 2.25 -4.78 13.92
N GLU A 27 3.10 -5.59 13.30
CA GLU A 27 4.43 -5.88 13.82
C GLU A 27 5.26 -4.59 13.90
N TYR A 28 5.94 -4.40 15.04
CA TYR A 28 6.87 -3.30 15.21
C TYR A 28 8.15 -3.56 14.41
N CYS A 29 8.33 -2.80 13.33
CA CYS A 29 9.53 -2.85 12.50
C CYS A 29 10.48 -1.72 12.92
N SER A 30 11.76 -2.03 13.15
CA SER A 30 12.75 -1.00 13.43
C SER A 30 14.15 -1.42 13.00
N GLY A 31 14.93 -0.44 12.58
CA GLY A 31 16.34 -0.61 12.26
C GLY A 31 16.81 0.38 11.19
N PRO A 32 18.12 0.64 11.12
CA PRO A 32 18.67 1.50 10.08
C PRO A 32 18.73 0.74 8.74
N LEU A 33 18.11 1.30 7.69
CA LEU A 33 18.15 0.75 6.33
C LEU A 33 19.59 0.55 5.82
N GLN A 34 20.54 1.38 6.27
CA GLN A 34 21.95 1.32 5.86
C GLN A 34 22.64 0.01 6.28
N ARG A 35 22.08 -0.75 7.23
CA ARG A 35 22.63 -2.06 7.65
C ARG A 35 22.16 -3.22 6.77
N ILE A 36 21.26 -2.98 5.82
CA ILE A 36 20.75 -4.00 4.92
C ILE A 36 21.76 -4.20 3.78
N PRO A 37 22.37 -5.40 3.66
CA PRO A 37 23.22 -5.72 2.52
C PRO A 37 22.41 -5.68 1.22
N ASP A 38 23.01 -5.14 0.16
CA ASP A 38 22.39 -5.01 -1.16
C ASP A 38 21.03 -4.29 -1.13
N LEU A 39 20.89 -3.26 -0.25
CA LEU A 39 19.65 -2.53 -0.03
C LEU A 39 18.93 -2.15 -1.34
N ASN A 40 19.64 -1.52 -2.28
CA ASN A 40 19.08 -1.09 -3.56
C ASN A 40 18.45 -2.26 -4.34
N ARG A 41 19.13 -3.41 -4.37
CA ARG A 41 18.65 -4.61 -5.05
C ARG A 41 17.42 -5.19 -4.35
N LYS A 42 17.42 -5.18 -3.01
CA LYS A 42 16.28 -5.64 -2.22
C LYS A 42 15.06 -4.73 -2.39
N VAL A 43 15.26 -3.40 -2.42
CA VAL A 43 14.19 -2.43 -2.66
C VAL A 43 13.54 -2.70 -4.01
N LEU A 44 14.36 -2.81 -5.06
CA LEU A 44 13.86 -3.08 -6.40
C LEU A 44 13.13 -4.43 -6.49
N HIS A 45 13.69 -5.47 -5.88
CA HIS A 45 13.05 -6.78 -5.84
C HIS A 45 11.70 -6.73 -5.11
N ALA A 46 11.62 -6.02 -3.99
CA ALA A 46 10.38 -5.86 -3.24
C ALA A 46 9.32 -5.11 -4.06
N ALA A 47 9.71 -4.03 -4.76
CA ALA A 47 8.82 -3.29 -5.64
C ALA A 47 8.29 -4.14 -6.80
N TYR A 48 9.14 -4.94 -7.45
CA TYR A 48 8.66 -5.87 -8.48
C TYR A 48 7.79 -6.98 -7.92
N THR A 49 8.07 -7.45 -6.70
CA THR A 49 7.25 -8.47 -6.05
C THR A 49 5.86 -7.91 -5.77
N LEU A 50 5.77 -6.68 -5.27
CA LEU A 50 4.53 -5.97 -5.04
C LEU A 50 3.76 -5.76 -6.36
N HIS A 51 4.46 -5.29 -7.38
CA HIS A 51 3.90 -5.08 -8.71
C HIS A 51 3.37 -6.39 -9.33
N ALA A 52 4.13 -7.48 -9.22
CA ALA A 52 3.73 -8.81 -9.72
C ALA A 52 2.56 -9.43 -8.93
N ALA A 53 2.27 -8.92 -7.74
CA ALA A 53 1.06 -9.23 -6.97
C ALA A 53 -0.16 -8.40 -7.42
N GLY A 54 0.01 -7.51 -8.39
CA GLY A 54 -1.06 -6.64 -8.89
C GLY A 54 -1.38 -5.49 -7.94
N VAL A 55 -0.38 -5.02 -7.19
CA VAL A 55 -0.51 -3.86 -6.31
C VAL A 55 0.39 -2.73 -6.82
N LEU A 56 -0.20 -1.54 -6.94
CA LEU A 56 0.53 -0.29 -7.14
C LEU A 56 0.45 0.46 -5.80
N HIS A 57 1.59 0.76 -5.19
CA HIS A 57 1.63 1.41 -3.88
C HIS A 57 1.22 2.88 -3.98
N GLY A 58 1.67 3.57 -5.04
CA GLY A 58 1.21 4.91 -5.43
C GLY A 58 2.19 6.02 -5.05
N ASP A 59 3.02 5.81 -4.03
CA ASP A 59 4.05 6.76 -3.61
C ASP A 59 5.27 6.02 -3.04
N LEU A 60 5.70 4.92 -3.68
CA LEU A 60 6.78 4.09 -3.15
C LEU A 60 8.15 4.80 -3.20
N ASP A 61 8.52 5.45 -2.10
CA ASP A 61 9.78 6.15 -1.89
C ASP A 61 10.59 5.54 -0.72
N SER A 62 11.73 6.15 -0.36
CA SER A 62 12.60 5.64 0.72
C SER A 62 11.94 5.60 2.11
N HIS A 63 10.91 6.41 2.38
CA HIS A 63 10.23 6.47 3.68
C HIS A 63 9.27 5.30 3.87
N HIS A 64 8.81 4.70 2.78
CA HIS A 64 7.94 3.52 2.79
C HIS A 64 8.70 2.20 2.95
N PHE A 65 10.01 2.26 3.18
CA PHE A 65 10.81 1.09 3.51
C PHE A 65 11.29 1.12 4.96
N VAL A 66 11.05 0.04 5.68
CA VAL A 66 11.52 -0.12 7.07
C VAL A 66 12.40 -1.35 7.17
N ALA A 67 13.53 -1.24 7.88
CA ALA A 67 14.38 -2.38 8.13
C ALA A 67 13.78 -3.36 9.14
N MET A 68 14.01 -4.63 8.91
CA MET A 68 13.74 -5.71 9.85
C MET A 68 14.91 -6.70 9.82
N GLY A 69 15.84 -6.56 10.76
CA GLY A 69 17.06 -7.36 10.78
C GLY A 69 17.93 -7.10 9.54
N ARG A 70 18.05 -8.11 8.66
CA ARG A 70 18.80 -8.01 7.40
C ARG A 70 17.90 -7.81 6.18
N ASP A 71 16.59 -7.69 6.37
CA ASP A 71 15.59 -7.53 5.32
C ASP A 71 14.85 -6.19 5.45
N LEU A 72 14.00 -5.88 4.48
CA LEU A 72 13.15 -4.70 4.45
C LEU A 72 11.67 -5.07 4.33
N ARG A 73 10.82 -4.20 4.85
CA ARG A 73 9.37 -4.24 4.71
C ARG A 73 8.92 -3.00 3.95
N ILE A 74 7.94 -3.17 3.06
CA ILE A 74 7.18 -2.05 2.49
C ILE A 74 6.05 -1.73 3.47
N VAL A 75 5.87 -0.46 3.80
CA VAL A 75 4.82 0.02 4.71
C VAL A 75 3.96 1.09 4.04
N ASP A 76 2.90 1.49 4.74
CA ASP A 76 1.93 2.51 4.32
C ASP A 76 1.24 2.21 2.99
N PHE A 77 0.22 1.35 3.03
CA PHE A 77 -0.62 1.03 1.86
C PHE A 77 -1.89 1.89 1.81
N SER A 78 -1.91 3.05 2.49
CA SER A 78 -3.12 3.86 2.64
C SER A 78 -3.69 4.37 1.31
N VAL A 79 -2.82 4.57 0.32
CA VAL A 79 -3.17 5.03 -1.04
C VAL A 79 -2.97 3.95 -2.11
N ALA A 80 -2.63 2.73 -1.70
CA ALA A 80 -2.36 1.64 -2.62
C ALA A 80 -3.62 1.19 -3.35
N ILE A 81 -3.46 0.84 -4.62
CA ILE A 81 -4.56 0.38 -5.48
C ILE A 81 -4.25 -0.99 -6.07
N SER A 82 -5.32 -1.75 -6.32
CA SER A 82 -5.22 -2.93 -7.19
C SER A 82 -4.92 -2.47 -8.61
N HIS A 83 -3.89 -3.05 -9.19
CA HIS A 83 -3.39 -2.73 -10.51
C HIS A 83 -3.25 -4.00 -11.34
N GLN A 84 -3.80 -4.00 -12.55
CA GLN A 84 -3.55 -5.05 -13.54
C GLN A 84 -2.56 -4.51 -14.56
N CYS A 85 -1.33 -5.02 -14.51
CA CYS A 85 -0.33 -4.70 -15.51
C CYS A 85 -0.64 -5.51 -16.78
N ILE A 86 -0.91 -4.82 -17.89
CA ILE A 86 -1.10 -5.47 -19.20
C ILE A 86 0.20 -6.19 -19.64
N SER A 87 1.36 -5.68 -19.21
CA SER A 87 2.67 -6.34 -19.37
C SER A 87 2.85 -7.58 -18.48
N GLY A 88 1.89 -7.88 -17.59
CA GLY A 88 1.90 -8.96 -16.61
C GLY A 88 0.95 -10.13 -16.92
N LEU A 89 0.27 -10.14 -18.08
CA LEU A 89 -0.55 -11.27 -18.55
C LEU A 89 0.27 -12.52 -18.93
N ALA A 90 1.49 -12.65 -18.42
CA ALA A 90 2.35 -13.83 -18.56
C ALA A 90 2.58 -14.55 -17.22
N ARG A 91 1.57 -14.63 -16.34
CA ARG A 91 1.58 -15.61 -15.24
C ARG A 91 0.49 -16.67 -15.41
N ARG A 92 0.69 -17.51 -16.43
CA ARG A 92 0.57 -18.98 -16.32
C ARG A 92 1.07 -19.83 -17.50
N ALA A 93 1.73 -19.27 -18.52
CA ALA A 93 2.26 -20.07 -19.63
C ALA A 93 3.72 -19.72 -19.95
N GLU A 94 4.52 -20.78 -20.05
CA GLU A 94 5.87 -20.90 -20.63
C GLU A 94 6.94 -19.84 -20.33
N GLY A 95 8.00 -20.30 -19.66
CA GLY A 95 9.22 -19.53 -19.48
C GLY A 95 9.83 -19.15 -20.83
N HIS A 96 10.05 -17.86 -21.04
CA HIS A 96 11.04 -17.31 -21.94
C HIS A 96 11.42 -15.91 -21.45
N ARG A 97 12.73 -15.68 -21.30
CA ARG A 97 13.30 -14.35 -21.02
C ARG A 97 12.91 -13.41 -22.14
N ARG A 98 12.05 -12.43 -21.89
CA ARG A 98 11.86 -11.30 -22.81
C ARG A 98 11.71 -10.00 -22.03
N HIS A 99 12.46 -9.01 -22.52
CA HIS A 99 12.61 -7.67 -21.97
C HIS A 99 11.25 -7.02 -21.69
N HIS A 100 11.05 -6.63 -20.43
CA HIS A 100 9.90 -5.88 -19.94
C HIS A 100 9.94 -4.45 -20.51
N VAL A 101 8.98 -4.10 -21.37
CA VAL A 101 8.69 -2.69 -21.64
C VAL A 101 7.78 -2.21 -20.51
N CYS A 102 8.39 -1.47 -19.57
CA CYS A 102 7.79 -0.98 -18.33
C CYS A 102 6.96 0.28 -18.62
N GLY A 103 5.63 0.13 -18.71
CA GLY A 103 4.69 1.26 -18.78
C GLY A 103 4.19 1.74 -17.41
N CYS A 104 4.68 1.14 -16.33
CA CYS A 104 4.22 1.42 -14.97
C CYS A 104 5.21 2.36 -14.28
N GLN A 105 4.68 3.50 -13.82
CA GLN A 105 5.50 4.61 -13.32
C GLN A 105 6.30 4.23 -12.07
N GLU A 106 5.72 3.46 -11.14
CA GLU A 106 6.34 3.19 -9.84
C GLU A 106 7.61 2.32 -9.91
N PRO A 107 7.62 1.13 -10.56
CA PRO A 107 8.86 0.39 -10.77
C PRO A 107 9.89 1.18 -11.58
N ALA A 108 9.46 1.94 -12.59
CA ALA A 108 10.37 2.74 -13.43
C ALA A 108 11.05 3.88 -12.67
N VAL A 109 10.32 4.55 -11.76
CA VAL A 109 10.89 5.59 -10.87
C VAL A 109 11.94 4.97 -9.94
N LEU A 110 11.68 3.78 -9.40
CA LEU A 110 12.64 3.09 -8.54
C LEU A 110 13.88 2.61 -9.30
N GLU A 111 13.73 2.08 -10.52
CA GLU A 111 14.87 1.74 -11.40
C GLU A 111 15.79 2.94 -11.63
N SER A 112 15.21 4.12 -11.90
CA SER A 112 15.97 5.35 -12.10
C SER A 112 16.64 5.85 -10.82
N THR A 113 15.95 5.74 -9.68
CA THR A 113 16.43 6.19 -8.38
C THR A 113 17.58 5.32 -7.87
N TYR A 114 17.44 4.01 -8.01
CA TYR A 114 18.41 3.04 -7.49
C TYR A 114 19.48 2.63 -8.52
N HIS A 115 19.45 3.20 -9.72
CA HIS A 115 20.44 3.01 -10.79
C HIS A 115 20.63 1.54 -11.18
N ILE A 116 19.58 0.74 -11.04
CA ILE A 116 19.57 -0.67 -11.44
C ILE A 116 18.61 -0.78 -12.61
N ARG A 117 19.15 -1.09 -13.79
CA ARG A 117 18.36 -1.45 -14.97
C ARG A 117 18.26 -2.97 -15.03
N CYS A 118 17.10 -3.47 -15.44
CA CYS A 118 16.87 -4.87 -15.77
C CYS A 118 17.83 -5.38 -16.85
#